data_AF-A0AAN6L817-F1
#
_entry.id   AF-A0AAN6L817-F1
#
_cell.length_a   1.000
_cell.length_b   1.000
_cell.length_c   1.000
_cell.angle_alpha   90.00
_cell.angle_beta   90.00
_cell.angle_gamma   90.00
#
_symmetry.space_group_name_H-M   'P 1'
#
loop_
_entity.id
_entity.type
_entity.pdbx_description
1 polymer ?
#
loop_
_entity_poly.entity_id
_entity_poly.type
_entity_poly.pdbx_seq_one_letter_code
_entity_poly.pdbx_strand_id
1 'polypeptide(L)'
;MPESLAAFRGTTRNELTSLAQEHMQHDLQPADRSKLKQAAGKLGTHAQIGSVLGVGLGLLMAYRIRRLRVDTFNAFRVAEKPTHIQFANGRLEPLPDLTPFVRPTTLGDIAMFGLFTAGGLFIGGETGLMTGIYSARKTISKDPESKARIENAFGKLRADILRRQADKLDGKQSVSEKISEIF
;
A
#
# COMPACT_ATOMS: atom_id res chain seq x y z
N MET A 1 19.38 10.53 -7.12
CA MET A 1 18.73 11.28 -6.02
C MET A 1 18.34 10.40 -4.79
N PRO A 2 19.22 9.55 -4.21
CA PRO A 2 18.92 8.84 -2.95
C PRO A 2 19.45 9.54 -1.68
N GLU A 3 20.36 10.51 -1.82
CA GLU A 3 21.02 11.24 -0.72
C GLU A 3 20.06 12.14 0.08
N SER A 4 19.06 12.76 -0.57
CA SER A 4 18.09 13.61 0.12
C SER A 4 17.25 12.81 1.12
N LEU A 5 16.82 11.60 0.76
CA LEU A 5 16.07 10.68 1.63
C LEU A 5 16.90 10.09 2.79
N ALA A 6 18.23 10.08 2.68
CA ALA A 6 19.11 9.62 3.75
C ALA A 6 19.25 10.65 4.88
N ALA A 7 19.29 11.95 4.55
CA ALA A 7 19.23 13.03 5.55
C ALA A 7 17.87 13.06 6.29
N PHE A 8 16.78 12.70 5.61
CA PHE A 8 15.44 12.57 6.22
C PHE A 8 15.31 11.40 7.22
N ARG A 9 16.28 10.49 7.29
CA ARG A 9 16.24 9.29 8.17
C ARG A 9 16.82 9.54 9.57
N GLY A 10 17.47 10.69 9.81
CA GLY A 10 18.17 11.03 11.06
C GLY A 10 17.30 11.61 12.18
N THR A 11 15.99 11.80 11.97
CA THR A 11 15.05 12.09 13.06
C THR A 11 14.50 10.79 13.61
N THR A 12 14.87 10.45 14.84
CA THR A 12 14.44 9.21 15.49
C THR A 12 12.91 9.25 15.58
N ARG A 13 12.21 8.18 15.17
CA ARG A 13 10.75 8.08 15.27
C ARG A 13 10.21 8.50 16.65
N ASN A 14 10.97 8.21 17.69
CA ASN A 14 10.67 8.58 19.07
C ASN A 14 10.68 10.11 19.31
N GLU A 15 11.63 10.83 18.71
CA GLU A 15 11.73 12.30 18.76
C GLU A 15 10.53 12.98 18.09
N LEU A 16 10.13 12.48 16.92
CA LEU A 16 8.95 12.99 16.21
C LEU A 16 7.67 12.69 16.99
N THR A 17 7.60 11.53 17.65
CA THR A 17 6.46 11.14 18.47
C THR A 17 6.38 12.01 19.73
N SER A 18 7.50 12.29 20.40
CA SER A 18 7.52 13.18 21.56
C SER A 18 7.17 14.62 21.20
N LEU A 19 7.70 15.13 20.08
CA LEU A 19 7.39 16.48 19.59
C LEU A 19 5.90 16.60 19.21
N ALA A 20 5.35 15.61 18.51
CA ALA A 20 3.93 15.57 18.20
C ALA A 20 3.08 15.52 19.48
N GLN A 21 3.51 14.75 20.48
CA GLN A 21 2.83 14.67 21.78
C GLN A 21 2.85 16.00 22.53
N GLU A 22 3.96 16.73 22.49
CA GLU A 22 4.10 18.06 23.10
C GLU A 22 3.14 19.07 22.45
N HIS A 23 3.12 19.18 21.12
CA HIS A 23 2.15 20.03 20.42
C HIS A 23 0.70 19.60 20.65
N MET A 24 0.43 18.30 20.75
CA MET A 24 -0.91 17.82 21.08
C MET A 24 -1.35 18.20 22.50
N GLN A 25 -0.42 18.35 23.44
CA GLN A 25 -0.74 18.73 24.82
C GLN A 25 -0.87 20.25 24.99
N HIS A 26 0.00 21.03 24.34
CA HIS A 26 0.06 22.48 24.49
C HIS A 26 -0.89 23.24 23.55
N ASP A 27 -1.02 22.82 22.29
CA ASP A 27 -1.79 23.58 21.28
C ASP A 27 -3.25 23.12 21.14
N LEU A 28 -3.62 21.95 21.70
CA LEU A 28 -4.95 21.36 21.52
C LEU A 28 -5.73 21.19 22.82
N GLN A 29 -7.02 21.51 22.74
CA GLN A 29 -7.96 21.23 23.81
C GLN A 29 -8.20 19.71 23.95
N PRO A 30 -8.63 19.22 25.13
CA PRO A 30 -8.96 17.81 25.33
C PRO A 30 -9.99 17.26 24.33
N ALA A 31 -10.96 18.09 23.93
CA ALA A 31 -11.97 17.75 22.94
C ALA A 31 -11.38 17.60 21.52
N ASP A 32 -10.38 18.40 21.15
CA ASP A 32 -9.71 18.30 19.85
C ASP A 32 -8.86 17.02 19.78
N ARG A 33 -8.18 16.68 20.88
CA ARG A 33 -7.41 15.43 21.01
C ARG A 33 -8.28 14.19 20.86
N SER A 34 -9.48 14.17 21.46
CA SER A 34 -10.39 13.03 21.34
C SER A 34 -10.93 12.89 19.91
N LYS A 35 -11.22 14.00 19.22
CA LYS A 35 -11.59 13.99 17.80
C LYS A 35 -10.47 13.44 16.91
N LEU A 36 -9.22 13.86 17.14
CA LEU A 36 -8.06 13.32 16.41
C LEU A 36 -7.89 11.81 16.65
N LYS A 37 -8.03 11.35 17.90
CA LYS A 37 -7.98 9.92 18.23
C LYS A 37 -9.09 9.14 17.55
N GLN A 38 -10.30 9.67 17.52
CA GLN A 38 -11.43 9.05 16.83
C GLN A 38 -11.23 9.01 15.31
N ALA A 39 -10.72 10.10 14.73
CA ALA A 39 -10.39 10.18 13.31
C ALA A 39 -9.29 9.17 12.93
N ALA A 40 -8.24 9.04 13.74
CA ALA A 40 -7.19 8.05 13.56
C ALA A 40 -7.73 6.61 13.68
N GLY A 41 -8.62 6.36 14.64
CA GLY A 41 -9.29 5.06 14.78
C GLY A 41 -10.06 4.67 13.52
N LYS A 42 -10.78 5.61 12.89
CA LYS A 42 -11.51 5.37 11.64
C LYS A 42 -10.62 4.95 10.49
N LEU A 43 -9.40 5.50 10.38
CA LEU A 43 -8.43 5.06 9.37
C LEU A 43 -8.14 3.57 9.53
N GLY A 44 -7.82 3.15 10.76
CA GLY A 44 -7.53 1.75 11.08
C GLY A 44 -8.72 0.84 10.81
N THR A 45 -9.91 1.21 11.30
CA THR A 45 -11.12 0.37 11.13
C THR A 45 -11.51 0.21 9.67
N HIS A 46 -11.51 1.29 8.88
CA HIS A 46 -11.87 1.21 7.46
C HIS A 46 -10.81 0.46 6.65
N ALA A 47 -9.51 0.67 6.93
CA ALA A 47 -8.44 -0.09 6.30
C ALA A 47 -8.56 -1.60 6.61
N GLN A 48 -8.83 -1.96 7.87
CA GLN A 48 -9.04 -3.35 8.27
C GLN A 48 -10.24 -3.99 7.56
N ILE A 49 -11.39 -3.30 7.54
CA ILE A 49 -12.58 -3.79 6.84
C ILE A 49 -12.30 -3.97 5.35
N GLY A 50 -11.68 -2.96 4.71
CA GLY A 50 -11.30 -3.02 3.32
C GLY A 50 -10.34 -4.16 3.01
N SER A 51 -9.31 -4.38 3.84
CA SER A 51 -8.37 -5.48 3.73
C SER A 51 -9.04 -6.85 3.82
N VAL A 52 -9.95 -7.05 4.79
CA VAL A 52 -10.68 -8.31 4.94
C VAL A 52 -11.57 -8.58 3.72
N LEU A 53 -12.33 -7.57 3.27
CA LEU A 53 -13.15 -7.68 2.07
C LEU A 53 -12.31 -7.94 0.81
N GLY A 54 -11.18 -7.24 0.68
CA GLY A 54 -10.26 -7.40 -0.43
C GLY A 54 -9.65 -8.79 -0.51
N VAL A 55 -9.18 -9.34 0.62
CA VAL A 55 -8.72 -10.74 0.70
C VAL A 55 -9.83 -11.71 0.35
N GLY A 56 -11.04 -11.53 0.90
CA GLY A 56 -12.18 -12.38 0.59
C GLY A 56 -12.53 -12.40 -0.90
N LEU A 57 -12.57 -11.23 -1.53
CA LEU A 57 -12.80 -11.10 -2.98
C LEU A 57 -11.66 -11.70 -3.80
N GLY A 58 -10.41 -11.52 -3.37
CA GLY A 58 -9.23 -12.13 -3.99
C GLY A 58 -9.32 -13.66 -3.99
N LEU A 59 -9.63 -14.26 -2.84
CA LEU A 59 -9.81 -15.71 -2.70
C LEU A 59 -10.97 -16.23 -3.56
N LEU A 60 -12.10 -15.52 -3.58
CA LEU A 60 -13.25 -15.86 -4.42
C LEU A 60 -12.87 -15.85 -5.91
N MET A 61 -12.12 -14.83 -6.34
CA MET A 61 -11.67 -14.72 -7.73
C MET A 61 -10.67 -15.83 -8.09
N ALA A 62 -9.70 -16.12 -7.22
CA ALA A 62 -8.77 -17.22 -7.39
C ALA A 62 -9.51 -18.56 -7.54
N TYR A 63 -10.49 -18.83 -6.67
CA TYR A 63 -11.32 -20.02 -6.76
C TYR A 63 -12.07 -20.11 -8.09
N ARG A 64 -12.67 -19.01 -8.54
CA ARG A 64 -13.39 -18.96 -9.82
C ARG A 64 -12.48 -19.24 -11.02
N ILE A 65 -11.29 -18.63 -11.04
CA ILE A 65 -10.30 -18.83 -12.13
C ILE A 65 -9.76 -20.25 -12.12
N ARG A 66 -9.48 -20.82 -10.95
CA ARG A 66 -9.06 -22.22 -10.82
C ARG A 66 -10.10 -23.16 -11.40
N ARG A 67 -11.38 -22.96 -11.05
CA ARG A 67 -12.48 -23.77 -11.58
C ARG A 67 -12.55 -23.68 -13.10
N LEU A 68 -12.52 -22.47 -13.67
CA LEU A 68 -12.50 -22.26 -15.12
C LEU A 68 -11.34 -23.01 -15.79
N ARG A 69 -10.12 -22.91 -15.24
CA ARG A 69 -8.95 -23.60 -15.80
C ARG A 69 -9.11 -25.13 -15.79
N VAL A 70 -9.64 -25.69 -14.70
CA VAL A 70 -9.89 -27.13 -14.58
C VAL A 70 -10.97 -27.59 -15.54
N ASP A 71 -12.08 -26.85 -15.64
CA ASP A 71 -13.19 -27.18 -16.53
C ASP A 71 -12.73 -27.14 -18.00
N THR A 72 -11.97 -26.10 -18.38
CA THR A 72 -11.36 -25.99 -19.70
C THR A 72 -10.39 -27.14 -20.00
N PHE A 73 -9.52 -27.50 -19.06
CA PHE A 73 -8.61 -28.64 -19.23
C PHE A 73 -9.37 -29.97 -19.40
N ASN A 74 -10.42 -30.18 -18.61
CA ASN A 74 -11.24 -31.38 -18.71
C ASN A 74 -11.97 -31.47 -20.05
N ALA A 75 -12.51 -30.36 -20.55
CA ALA A 75 -13.14 -30.31 -21.87
C ALA A 75 -12.15 -30.69 -22.98
N PHE A 76 -10.94 -30.13 -22.98
CA PHE A 76 -9.92 -30.45 -23.98
C PHE A 76 -9.33 -31.86 -23.84
N ARG A 77 -9.35 -32.44 -22.64
CA ARG A 77 -8.88 -33.81 -22.41
C ARG A 77 -9.87 -34.85 -22.94
N VAL A 78 -11.17 -34.56 -22.85
CA VAL A 78 -12.25 -35.48 -23.24
C VAL A 78 -12.62 -35.32 -24.73
N ALA A 79 -12.37 -34.15 -25.32
CA ALA A 79 -12.55 -33.94 -26.75
C ALA A 79 -11.54 -34.76 -27.58
N GLU A 80 -11.98 -35.24 -28.75
CA GLU A 80 -11.10 -35.87 -29.74
C GLU A 80 -10.00 -34.91 -30.16
N LYS A 81 -8.74 -35.28 -29.93
CA LYS A 81 -7.59 -34.43 -30.22
C LYS A 81 -7.13 -34.61 -31.67
N PRO A 82 -6.99 -33.54 -32.46
CA PRO A 82 -6.42 -33.64 -33.81
C PRO A 82 -4.96 -34.10 -33.70
N THR A 83 -4.64 -35.21 -34.38
CA THR A 83 -3.29 -35.81 -34.35
C THR A 83 -2.39 -35.31 -35.48
N HIS A 84 -2.98 -34.87 -36.59
CA HIS A 84 -2.24 -34.42 -37.79
C HIS A 84 -2.89 -33.17 -38.39
N ILE A 85 -2.07 -32.25 -38.91
CA ILE A 85 -2.48 -31.15 -39.79
C ILE A 85 -2.23 -31.58 -41.23
N GLN A 86 -3.24 -31.45 -42.09
CA GLN A 86 -3.09 -31.61 -43.54
C GLN A 86 -2.88 -30.25 -44.19
N PHE A 87 -1.73 -30.05 -44.82
CA PHE A 87 -1.45 -28.84 -45.60
C PHE A 87 -2.11 -28.94 -46.98
N ALA A 88 -2.33 -27.78 -47.62
CA ALA A 88 -2.99 -27.71 -48.94
C ALA A 88 -2.27 -28.50 -50.05
N ASN A 89 -0.99 -28.83 -49.85
CA ASN A 89 -0.19 -29.67 -50.74
C ASN A 89 -0.30 -31.19 -50.43
N GLY A 90 -1.19 -31.59 -49.52
CA GLY A 90 -1.38 -32.98 -49.09
C GLY A 90 -0.38 -33.48 -48.05
N ARG A 91 0.59 -32.68 -47.61
CA ARG A 91 1.55 -33.05 -46.55
C ARG A 91 0.81 -33.18 -45.21
N LEU A 92 1.09 -34.25 -44.47
CA LEU A 92 0.62 -34.47 -43.10
C LEU A 92 1.77 -34.18 -42.13
N GLU A 93 1.56 -33.32 -41.15
CA GLU A 93 2.49 -33.14 -40.02
C GLU A 93 1.81 -33.48 -38.69
N PRO A 94 2.51 -34.20 -37.78
CA PRO A 94 1.96 -34.51 -36.47
C PRO A 94 1.87 -33.26 -35.60
N LEU A 95 0.77 -33.09 -34.86
CA LEU A 95 0.69 -32.02 -33.86
C LEU A 95 1.45 -32.42 -32.59
N PRO A 96 2.22 -31.50 -32.01
CA PRO A 96 2.80 -31.72 -30.69
C PRO A 96 1.69 -31.80 -29.63
N ASP A 97 1.84 -32.72 -28.67
CA ASP A 97 0.92 -32.78 -27.53
C ASP A 97 1.17 -31.59 -26.59
N LEU A 98 0.19 -30.68 -26.54
CA LEU A 98 0.24 -29.50 -25.69
C LEU A 98 -0.27 -29.75 -24.25
N THR A 99 -0.88 -30.92 -23.99
CA THR A 99 -1.44 -31.31 -22.68
C THR A 99 -0.54 -31.01 -21.48
N PRO A 100 0.78 -31.32 -21.48
CA PRO A 100 1.64 -31.06 -20.32
C PRO A 100 1.80 -29.57 -19.98
N PHE A 101 1.65 -28.67 -20.95
CA PHE A 101 1.80 -27.23 -20.74
C PHE A 101 0.52 -26.55 -20.23
N VAL A 102 -0.65 -27.10 -20.57
CA VAL A 102 -1.96 -26.56 -20.16
C VAL A 102 -2.50 -27.22 -18.90
N ARG A 103 -1.86 -28.29 -18.42
CA ARG A 103 -2.28 -29.01 -17.23
C ARG A 103 -2.25 -28.09 -16.00
N PRO A 104 -3.33 -28.02 -15.21
CA PRO A 104 -3.31 -27.34 -13.92
C PRO A 104 -2.24 -27.94 -13.00
N THR A 105 -1.41 -27.09 -12.39
CA THR A 105 -0.33 -27.50 -11.47
C THR A 105 -0.57 -26.94 -10.08
N THR A 106 -0.09 -27.66 -9.07
CA THR A 106 -0.18 -27.23 -7.66
C THR A 106 0.60 -25.95 -7.40
N LEU A 107 1.78 -25.80 -7.99
CA LEU A 107 2.60 -24.59 -7.87
C LEU A 107 1.89 -23.38 -8.49
N GLY A 108 1.26 -23.57 -9.66
CA GLY A 108 0.47 -22.52 -10.31
C GLY A 108 -0.75 -22.12 -9.47
N ASP A 109 -1.36 -23.07 -8.77
CA ASP A 109 -2.46 -22.77 -7.84
C ASP A 109 -1.96 -21.99 -6.61
N ILE A 110 -0.82 -22.38 -6.01
CA ILE A 110 -0.22 -21.63 -4.88
C ILE A 110 0.09 -20.19 -5.30
N ALA A 111 0.73 -20.00 -6.46
CA ALA A 111 1.01 -18.68 -7.00
C ALA A 111 -0.27 -17.88 -7.25
N MET A 112 -1.31 -18.51 -7.80
CA MET A 112 -2.61 -17.87 -8.02
C MET A 112 -3.22 -17.39 -6.69
N PHE A 113 -3.39 -18.28 -5.71
CA PHE A 113 -3.99 -17.89 -4.43
C PHE A 113 -3.14 -16.85 -3.70
N GLY A 114 -1.81 -16.95 -3.76
CA GLY A 114 -0.89 -15.96 -3.20
C GLY A 114 -1.07 -14.59 -3.84
N LEU A 115 -1.01 -14.51 -5.18
CA LEU A 115 -1.13 -13.25 -5.92
C LEU A 115 -2.50 -12.60 -5.75
N PHE A 116 -3.58 -13.38 -5.83
CA PHE A 116 -4.93 -12.84 -5.67
C PHE A 116 -5.22 -12.42 -4.23
N THR A 117 -4.68 -13.14 -3.23
CA THR A 117 -4.79 -12.73 -1.82
C THR A 117 -4.00 -11.46 -1.56
N ALA A 118 -2.75 -11.39 -2.01
CA ALA A 118 -1.89 -10.21 -1.83
C ALA A 118 -2.44 -8.99 -2.58
N GLY A 119 -2.87 -9.18 -3.83
CA GLY A 119 -3.50 -8.13 -4.64
C GLY A 119 -4.83 -7.68 -4.05
N GLY A 120 -5.65 -8.62 -3.58
CA GLY A 120 -6.90 -8.32 -2.88
C GLY A 120 -6.67 -7.53 -1.59
N LEU A 121 -5.70 -7.94 -0.77
CA LEU A 121 -5.29 -7.22 0.45
C LEU A 121 -4.85 -5.80 0.13
N PHE A 122 -4.02 -5.63 -0.91
CA PHE A 122 -3.51 -4.33 -1.33
C PHE A 122 -4.65 -3.42 -1.79
N ILE A 123 -5.41 -3.84 -2.79
CA ILE A 123 -6.52 -3.04 -3.35
C ILE A 123 -7.55 -2.73 -2.26
N GLY A 124 -7.96 -3.72 -1.49
CA GLY A 124 -8.94 -3.57 -0.40
C GLY A 124 -8.42 -2.70 0.74
N GLY A 125 -7.15 -2.85 1.12
CA GLY A 125 -6.52 -2.03 2.14
C GLY A 125 -6.40 -0.56 1.75
N GLU A 126 -6.00 -0.27 0.51
CA GLU A 126 -5.91 1.10 0.00
C GLU A 126 -7.29 1.75 -0.17
N THR A 127 -8.28 1.02 -0.70
CA THR A 127 -9.66 1.56 -0.77
C THR A 127 -10.24 1.75 0.63
N GLY A 128 -10.00 0.82 1.55
CA GLY A 128 -10.34 0.97 2.96
C GLY A 128 -9.70 2.21 3.57
N LEU A 129 -8.40 2.43 3.35
CA LEU A 129 -7.70 3.61 3.81
C LEU A 129 -8.28 4.90 3.23
N MET A 130 -8.56 4.95 1.93
CA MET A 130 -9.16 6.11 1.26
C MET A 130 -10.53 6.46 1.84
N THR A 131 -11.39 5.47 2.05
CA THR A 131 -12.71 5.69 2.69
C THR A 131 -12.57 6.11 4.15
N GLY A 132 -11.57 5.56 4.85
CA GLY A 132 -11.18 5.99 6.19
C GLY A 132 -10.77 7.45 6.23
N ILE A 133 -9.92 7.90 5.29
CA ILE A 133 -9.46 9.31 5.18
C ILE A 133 -10.65 10.24 4.96
N TYR A 134 -11.57 9.87 4.07
CA TYR A 134 -12.80 10.64 3.85
C TYR A 134 -13.65 10.75 5.12
N SER A 135 -13.86 9.63 5.82
CA SER A 135 -14.63 9.57 7.09
C SER A 135 -13.95 10.36 8.22
N ALA A 136 -12.63 10.27 8.33
CA ALA A 136 -11.81 11.03 9.27
C ALA A 136 -11.89 12.54 8.99
N ARG A 137 -11.73 12.94 7.72
CA ARG A 137 -11.85 14.35 7.29
C ARG A 137 -13.23 14.91 7.60
N LYS A 138 -14.28 14.14 7.36
CA LYS A 138 -15.66 14.52 7.73
C LYS A 138 -15.80 14.71 9.24
N THR A 139 -15.13 13.89 10.05
CA THR A 139 -15.17 13.99 11.52
C THR A 139 -14.49 15.26 12.02
N ILE A 140 -13.31 15.59 11.49
CA ILE A 140 -12.57 16.80 11.85
C ILE A 140 -13.30 18.06 11.35
N SER A 141 -13.90 18.01 10.16
CA SER A 141 -14.53 19.18 9.52
C SER A 141 -15.91 19.53 10.06
N LYS A 142 -16.49 18.74 10.98
CA LYS A 142 -17.80 19.04 11.58
C LYS A 142 -17.80 20.30 12.44
N ASP A 143 -16.66 20.62 13.05
CA ASP A 143 -16.50 21.77 13.93
C ASP A 143 -15.42 22.69 13.31
N PRO A 144 -15.80 23.83 12.73
CA PRO A 144 -14.88 24.70 12.00
C PRO A 144 -13.82 25.33 12.91
N GLU A 145 -14.14 25.58 14.19
CA GLU A 145 -13.20 26.18 15.14
C GLU A 145 -12.15 25.15 15.57
N SER A 146 -12.60 23.93 15.92
CA SER A 146 -11.73 22.80 16.22
C SER A 146 -10.82 22.45 15.03
N LYS A 147 -11.37 22.47 13.81
CA LYS A 147 -10.59 22.29 12.59
C LYS A 147 -9.48 23.34 12.46
N ALA A 148 -9.78 24.62 12.67
CA ALA A 148 -8.79 25.69 12.58
C ALA A 148 -7.67 25.53 13.63
N ARG A 149 -8.02 25.16 14.87
CA ARG A 149 -7.03 24.88 15.93
C ARG A 149 -6.13 23.70 15.56
N ILE A 150 -6.71 22.61 15.05
CA ILE A 150 -5.97 21.42 14.59
C ILE A 150 -5.02 21.76 13.44
N GLU A 151 -5.48 22.54 12.45
CA GLU A 151 -4.65 22.96 11.32
C GLU A 151 -3.49 23.86 11.75
N ASN A 152 -3.73 24.80 12.68
CA ASN A 152 -2.69 25.65 13.23
C ASN A 152 -1.64 24.84 14.03
N ALA A 153 -2.10 23.96 14.94
CA ALA A 153 -1.22 23.08 15.71
C ALA A 153 -0.36 22.20 14.79
N PHE A 154 -0.95 21.67 13.72
CA PHE A 154 -0.23 20.87 12.73
C PHE A 154 0.76 21.70 11.90
N GLY A 155 0.43 22.95 11.60
CA GLY A 155 1.33 23.91 10.97
C GLY A 155 2.57 24.20 11.83
N LYS A 156 2.37 24.45 13.13
CA LYS A 156 3.47 24.64 14.10
C LYS A 156 4.37 23.41 14.19
N LEU A 157 3.76 22.23 14.35
CA LEU A 157 4.48 20.96 14.38
C LEU A 157 5.36 20.76 13.13
N ARG A 158 4.82 21.05 11.94
CA ARG A 158 5.58 20.96 10.68
C ARG A 158 6.73 21.96 10.64
N ALA A 159 6.51 23.19 11.09
CA ALA A 159 7.55 24.20 11.15
C ALA A 159 8.69 23.75 12.08
N ASP A 160 8.38 23.17 13.24
CA ASP A 160 9.40 22.72 14.19
C ASP A 160 10.12 21.45 13.73
N ILE A 161 9.45 20.55 13.02
CA ILE A 161 10.11 19.43 12.33
C ILE A 161 11.11 19.95 11.29
N LEU A 162 10.72 20.94 10.47
CA LEU A 162 11.58 21.50 9.43
C LEU A 162 12.77 22.25 10.02
N ARG A 163 12.57 23.03 11.10
CA ARG A 163 13.66 23.70 11.83
C ARG A 163 14.67 22.69 12.36
N ARG A 164 14.22 21.65 13.07
CA ARG A 164 15.11 20.58 13.57
C ARG A 164 15.83 19.83 12.45
N GLN A 165 15.20 19.69 11.29
CA GLN A 165 15.85 19.10 10.12
C GLN A 165 16.93 20.03 9.55
N ALA A 166 16.67 21.34 9.47
CA ALA A 166 17.66 22.34 9.06
C ALA A 166 18.84 22.36 10.04
N ASP A 167 18.59 22.41 11.36
CA ASP A 167 19.63 22.37 12.38
C ASP A 167 20.52 21.12 12.27
N LYS A 168 19.91 19.96 11.94
CA LYS A 168 20.65 18.70 11.70
C LYS A 168 21.47 18.71 10.41
N LEU A 169 21.04 19.46 9.39
CA LEU A 169 21.77 19.65 8.14
C LEU A 169 22.94 20.62 8.35
N ASP A 170 22.73 21.70 9.10
CA ASP A 170 23.75 22.70 9.44
C ASP A 170 24.82 22.12 10.39
N GLY A 171 24.43 21.22 11.30
CA GLY A 171 25.34 20.54 12.23
C GLY A 171 26.25 19.47 11.61
N LYS A 172 26.21 19.22 10.29
CA LYS A 172 27.05 18.22 9.59
C LYS A 172 28.19 18.78 8.73
N GLN A 173 28.38 20.09 8.66
CA GLN A 173 29.66 20.73 8.32
C GLN A 173 29.47 22.24 8.43
N SER A 174 30.12 22.84 9.42
CA SER A 174 30.31 24.28 9.48
C SER A 174 31.05 24.72 8.21
N VAL A 175 30.36 25.45 7.32
CA VAL A 175 30.99 26.13 6.17
C VAL A 175 32.12 27.05 6.66
N SER A 176 32.00 27.57 7.88
CA SER A 176 33.04 28.38 8.52
C SER A 176 34.34 27.60 8.80
N GLU A 177 34.26 26.29 9.04
CA GLU A 177 35.42 25.44 9.36
C GLU A 177 36.18 25.00 8.09
N LYS A 178 35.46 24.82 6.97
CA LYS A 178 36.08 24.65 5.65
C LYS A 178 36.74 25.93 5.13
N ILE A 179 36.17 27.09 5.42
CA ILE A 179 36.76 28.37 4.98
C ILE A 179 38.05 28.66 5.76
N SER A 180 38.18 28.23 7.02
CA SER A 180 39.43 28.31 7.80
C SER A 180 40.48 27.26 7.46
N GLU A 181 40.14 26.19 6.72
CA GLU A 181 41.12 25.23 6.19
C GLU A 181 41.61 25.60 4.78
N ILE A 182 40.92 26.52 4.10
CA ILE A 182 41.24 26.95 2.73
C ILE A 182 42.04 28.27 2.71
N PHE A 183 42.05 29.03 3.80
CA PHE A 183 42.84 30.26 4.00
C PHE A 183 43.74 30.14 5.22
#